data_AF-A0A0Q9QBC8-F1
#
_entry.id   AF-A0A0Q9QBC8-F1
#
_cell.length_a   1.000
_cell.length_b   1.000
_cell.length_c   1.000
_cell.angle_alpha   90.00
_cell.angle_beta   90.00
_cell.angle_gamma   90.00
#
_symmetry.space_group_name_H-M   'P 1'
#
loop_
_entity.id
_entity.type
_entity.pdbx_description
1 polymer ?
#
loop_
_entity_poly.entity_id
_entity_poly.type
_entity_poly.pdbx_seq_one_letter_code
_entity_poly.pdbx_strand_id
1 'polypeptide(L)'
;MVEVNRGITLMVTSVLTGCAIHTSNKSQATTLGYVNEVDKSKIMTSGITVDETKWQAMLDNAAEEEYISADITINGTTISNVGIRPKGNSSLSSIVRDETTDRYSFKIKFDEYVEGQTL
;
A
#
# COMPACT_ATOMS: atom_id res chain seq x y z
N MET A 1 29.39 -15.79 -36.27
CA MET A 1 29.57 -14.70 -37.25
C MET A 1 28.26 -14.59 -38.01
N VAL A 2 27.40 -13.64 -37.62
CA VAL A 2 26.14 -13.33 -38.31
C VAL A 2 26.04 -11.81 -38.38
N GLU A 3 25.64 -11.36 -39.55
CA GLU A 3 25.78 -10.03 -40.14
C GLU A 3 25.06 -8.90 -39.41
N VAL A 4 25.72 -7.74 -39.43
CA VAL A 4 25.19 -6.41 -39.12
C VAL A 4 24.50 -5.86 -40.36
N ASN A 5 23.28 -5.33 -40.24
CA ASN A 5 22.83 -4.27 -41.15
C ASN A 5 21.65 -3.41 -40.61
N ARG A 6 22.00 -2.17 -40.24
CA ARG A 6 21.35 -0.88 -40.59
C ARG A 6 19.97 -0.47 -40.04
N GLY A 7 19.99 0.70 -39.40
CA GLY A 7 18.87 1.66 -39.29
C GLY A 7 18.63 2.06 -37.84
N ILE A 8 18.48 3.32 -37.42
CA ILE A 8 18.28 4.60 -38.09
C ILE A 8 18.72 5.67 -37.06
N THR A 9 19.54 6.63 -37.49
CA THR A 9 19.73 7.87 -36.73
C THR A 9 18.55 8.78 -37.00
N LEU A 10 17.86 9.24 -35.96
CA LEU A 10 17.01 10.42 -36.04
C LEU A 10 17.22 11.27 -34.79
N MET A 11 18.10 12.26 -34.87
CA MET A 11 18.10 13.38 -33.93
C MET A 11 16.93 14.28 -34.28
N VAL A 12 15.96 14.39 -33.39
CA VAL A 12 14.93 15.43 -33.45
C VAL A 12 15.17 16.39 -32.30
N THR A 13 15.95 17.44 -32.56
CA THR A 13 15.98 18.64 -31.73
C THR A 13 14.82 19.53 -32.16
N SER A 14 13.76 19.55 -31.37
CA SER A 14 12.67 20.52 -31.51
C SER A 14 12.66 21.44 -30.29
N VAL A 15 13.26 22.62 -30.42
CA VAL A 15 12.98 23.75 -29.55
C VAL A 15 11.63 24.32 -29.97
N LEU A 16 10.63 24.25 -29.10
CA LEU A 16 9.40 25.05 -29.23
C LEU A 16 9.05 25.72 -27.90
N THR A 17 8.97 27.04 -28.01
CA THR A 17 8.53 28.04 -27.05
C THR A 17 7.10 27.82 -26.57
N GLY A 18 6.92 27.88 -25.25
CA GLY A 18 5.82 28.58 -24.57
C GLY A 18 4.37 28.24 -24.92
N CYS A 19 3.77 27.33 -24.15
CA CYS A 19 2.46 27.54 -23.55
C CYS A 19 2.50 26.94 -22.14
N ALA A 20 2.26 27.78 -21.13
CA ALA A 20 2.07 27.30 -19.77
C ALA A 20 0.84 26.40 -19.76
N ILE A 21 1.07 25.09 -19.64
CA ILE A 21 -0.01 24.16 -19.31
C ILE A 21 -0.39 24.48 -17.88
N HIS A 22 -1.46 25.26 -17.71
CA HIS A 22 -2.20 25.31 -16.45
C HIS A 22 -2.92 23.96 -16.31
N THR A 23 -2.19 22.91 -15.96
CA THR A 23 -2.80 21.70 -15.41
C THR A 23 -3.30 22.11 -14.04
N SER A 24 -4.53 22.61 -13.99
CA SER A 24 -5.31 22.62 -12.76
C SER A 24 -5.57 21.16 -12.41
N ASN A 25 -4.59 20.51 -11.79
CA ASN A 25 -4.79 19.31 -11.00
C ASN A 25 -5.71 19.71 -9.85
N LYS A 26 -7.02 19.76 -10.12
CA LYS A 26 -8.01 19.61 -9.07
C LYS A 26 -7.73 18.22 -8.50
N SER A 27 -6.97 18.16 -7.43
CA SER A 27 -6.99 17.04 -6.51
C SER A 27 -8.44 16.91 -6.06
N GLN A 28 -9.21 16.11 -6.79
CA GLN A 28 -10.42 15.55 -6.23
C GLN A 28 -9.91 14.65 -5.11
N ALA A 29 -10.12 15.09 -3.87
CA ALA A 29 -9.98 14.21 -2.73
C ALA A 29 -11.00 13.08 -2.96
N THR A 30 -10.51 11.95 -3.47
CA THR A 30 -11.29 10.73 -3.58
C THR A 30 -11.64 10.34 -2.16
N THR A 31 -12.88 10.58 -1.74
CA THR A 31 -13.35 10.06 -0.45
C THR A 31 -13.25 8.54 -0.53
N LEU A 32 -12.30 7.96 0.22
CA LEU A 32 -12.09 6.52 0.27
C LEU A 32 -13.39 5.85 0.74
N GLY A 33 -13.85 4.81 0.04
CA GLY A 33 -15.15 4.16 0.31
C GLY A 33 -15.36 3.74 1.77
N TYR A 34 -14.28 3.43 2.49
CA TYR A 34 -14.29 3.07 3.91
C TYR A 34 -14.59 4.19 4.88
N VAL A 35 -14.35 5.46 4.54
CA VAL A 35 -14.56 6.57 5.51
C VAL A 35 -16.02 6.59 5.99
N ASN A 36 -16.95 6.20 5.13
CA ASN A 36 -18.37 6.09 5.47
C ASN A 36 -18.71 4.85 6.31
N GLU A 37 -17.82 3.86 6.36
CA GLU A 37 -17.98 2.61 7.12
C GLU A 37 -17.47 2.73 8.57
N VAL A 38 -16.70 3.78 8.89
CA VAL A 38 -16.14 4.00 10.23
C VAL A 38 -17.12 4.72 11.14
N ASP A 39 -18.00 3.96 11.79
CA ASP A 39 -18.84 4.46 12.87
C ASP A 39 -18.20 4.17 14.23
N LYS A 40 -17.67 5.22 14.89
CA LYS A 40 -17.04 5.11 16.22
C LYS A 40 -18.03 4.73 17.34
N SER A 41 -19.33 4.78 17.09
CA SER A 41 -20.37 4.44 18.06
C SER A 41 -20.81 2.97 18.01
N LYS A 42 -20.35 2.21 17.02
CA LYS A 42 -20.74 0.81 16.80
C LYS A 42 -19.54 -0.12 16.81
N ILE A 43 -19.80 -1.38 17.14
CA ILE A 43 -18.82 -2.45 16.94
C ILE A 43 -18.66 -2.64 15.43
N MET A 44 -17.44 -2.50 14.95
CA MET A 44 -17.09 -2.68 13.54
C MET A 44 -16.56 -4.09 13.32
N THR A 45 -16.92 -4.71 12.19
CA THR A 45 -16.31 -5.98 11.77
C THR A 45 -15.30 -5.70 10.68
N SER A 46 -14.07 -6.16 10.90
CA SER A 46 -12.98 -6.07 9.93
C SER A 46 -12.38 -7.44 9.63
N GLY A 47 -12.19 -7.75 8.35
CA GLY A 47 -11.48 -8.93 7.87
C GLY A 47 -10.22 -8.54 7.10
N ILE A 48 -9.20 -9.38 7.17
CA ILE A 48 -7.92 -9.20 6.46
C ILE A 48 -7.74 -10.42 5.57
N THR A 49 -7.51 -10.18 4.28
CA THR A 49 -7.16 -11.21 3.31
C THR A 49 -5.77 -10.93 2.79
N VAL A 50 -4.86 -11.90 2.94
CA VAL A 50 -3.44 -11.75 2.62
C VAL A 50 -2.91 -13.10 2.15
N ASP A 51 -1.86 -13.06 1.32
CA ASP A 51 -1.13 -14.28 0.98
C ASP A 51 -0.48 -14.88 2.24
N GLU A 52 -0.74 -16.16 2.48
CA GLU A 52 -0.29 -16.86 3.69
C GLU A 52 1.24 -16.88 3.82
N THR A 53 1.96 -17.06 2.71
CA THR A 53 3.42 -17.11 2.73
C THR A 53 4.03 -15.75 3.07
N LYS A 54 3.45 -14.67 2.52
CA LYS A 54 3.84 -13.29 2.86
C LYS A 54 3.50 -12.95 4.30
N TRP A 55 2.33 -13.39 4.78
CA TRP A 55 1.93 -13.19 6.16
C TRP A 55 2.90 -13.87 7.13
N GLN A 56 3.23 -15.14 6.89
CA GLN A 56 4.18 -15.86 7.74
C GLN A 56 5.57 -15.22 7.69
N ALA A 57 6.08 -14.87 6.50
CA ALA A 57 7.37 -14.20 6.36
C ALA A 57 7.43 -12.85 7.10
N MET A 58 6.33 -12.10 7.08
CA MET A 58 6.20 -10.85 7.83
C MET A 58 6.21 -11.07 9.35
N LEU A 59 5.61 -12.16 9.84
CA LEU A 59 5.65 -12.51 11.27
C LEU A 59 7.04 -12.98 11.71
N ASP A 60 7.69 -13.81 10.90
CA ASP A 60 9.06 -14.31 11.16
C ASP A 60 10.06 -13.15 11.23
N ASN A 61 9.82 -12.08 10.47
CA ASN A 61 10.63 -10.87 10.44
C ASN A 61 9.90 -9.66 11.07
N ALA A 62 9.00 -9.89 12.03
CA ALA A 62 8.10 -8.84 12.53
C ALA A 62 8.81 -7.59 13.07
N ALA A 63 10.04 -7.74 13.59
CA ALA A 63 10.85 -6.65 14.11
C ALA A 63 11.28 -5.62 13.04
N GLU A 64 11.33 -6.01 11.77
CA GLU A 64 11.73 -5.14 10.65
C GLU A 64 10.63 -4.17 10.25
N GLU A 65 9.39 -4.38 10.73
CA GLU A 65 8.25 -3.50 10.45
C GLU A 65 8.05 -3.23 8.94
N GLU A 66 8.21 -4.26 8.10
CA GLU A 66 8.02 -4.17 6.65
C GLU A 66 6.55 -4.31 6.26
N TYR A 67 6.12 -3.52 5.27
CA TYR A 67 4.77 -3.62 4.72
C TYR A 67 4.65 -4.77 3.72
N ILE A 68 3.54 -5.50 3.82
CA ILE A 68 3.04 -6.38 2.78
C ILE A 68 1.67 -5.89 2.26
N SER A 69 1.32 -6.30 1.05
CA SER A 69 0.00 -6.01 0.45
C SER A 69 -1.06 -6.97 0.98
N ALA A 70 -2.23 -6.41 1.32
CA ALA A 70 -3.40 -7.14 1.77
C ALA A 70 -4.69 -6.44 1.31
N ASP A 71 -5.80 -7.14 1.42
CA ASP A 71 -7.14 -6.62 1.23
C ASP A 71 -7.85 -6.55 2.59
N ILE A 72 -8.50 -5.41 2.89
CA ILE A 72 -9.21 -5.19 4.15
C ILE A 72 -10.69 -5.04 3.87
N THR A 73 -11.51 -5.87 4.52
CA THR A 73 -12.97 -5.79 4.42
C THR A 73 -13.53 -5.19 5.70
N ILE A 74 -14.30 -4.11 5.60
CA ILE A 74 -14.86 -3.39 6.74
C ILE A 74 -16.35 -3.24 6.53
N ASN A 75 -17.15 -3.83 7.44
CA ASN A 75 -18.61 -3.85 7.35
C ASN A 75 -19.16 -4.34 5.99
N GLY A 76 -18.40 -5.20 5.30
CA GLY A 76 -18.75 -5.73 3.98
C GLY A 76 -18.13 -4.97 2.79
N THR A 77 -17.53 -3.81 3.02
CA THR A 77 -16.80 -3.04 1.99
C THR A 77 -15.34 -3.45 1.96
N THR A 78 -14.89 -4.05 0.85
CA THR A 78 -13.49 -4.44 0.65
C THR A 78 -12.69 -3.33 0.02
N ILE A 79 -11.50 -3.07 0.57
CA ILE A 79 -10.48 -2.19 0.03
C ILE A 79 -9.26 -3.04 -0.27
N SER A 80 -8.90 -3.09 -1.54
CA SER A 80 -7.79 -3.91 -1.99
C SER A 80 -6.45 -3.16 -1.96
N ASN A 81 -5.38 -3.94 -1.96
CA ASN A 81 -3.99 -3.49 -2.11
C ASN A 81 -3.55 -2.42 -1.08
N VAL A 82 -3.90 -2.64 0.17
CA VAL A 82 -3.44 -1.81 1.29
C VAL A 82 -2.11 -2.34 1.83
N GLY A 83 -1.32 -1.46 2.42
CA GLY A 83 -0.16 -1.85 3.23
C GLY A 83 -0.58 -2.30 4.63
N ILE A 84 -0.14 -3.47 5.06
CA ILE A 84 -0.22 -3.92 6.44
C ILE A 84 1.17 -4.32 6.96
N ARG A 85 1.45 -4.01 8.23
CA ARG A 85 2.67 -4.45 8.92
C ARG A 85 2.50 -4.58 10.43
N PRO A 86 3.33 -5.38 11.12
CA PRO A 86 3.42 -5.35 12.57
C PRO A 86 3.87 -3.98 13.02
N LYS A 87 3.42 -3.58 14.21
CA LYS A 87 3.72 -2.30 14.80
C LYS A 87 3.96 -2.43 16.30
N GLY A 88 5.02 -1.79 16.76
CA GLY A 88 5.22 -1.54 18.17
C GLY A 88 6.69 -1.29 18.49
N ASN A 89 6.95 -0.63 19.61
CA ASN A 89 8.31 -0.55 20.13
C ASN A 89 8.53 -1.74 21.09
N SER A 90 8.57 -1.48 22.41
CA SER A 90 8.73 -2.53 23.42
C SER A 90 7.65 -3.62 23.36
N SER A 91 6.40 -3.27 23.04
CA SER A 91 5.29 -4.24 22.93
C SER A 91 5.54 -5.29 21.85
N LEU A 92 5.99 -4.88 20.65
CA LEU A 92 6.31 -5.80 19.57
C LEU A 92 7.47 -6.72 19.96
N SER A 93 8.52 -6.14 20.56
CA SER A 93 9.67 -6.91 21.04
C SER A 93 9.34 -7.89 22.17
N SER A 94 8.20 -7.71 22.85
CA SER A 94 7.73 -8.62 23.90
C SER A 94 7.00 -9.80 23.28
N ILE A 95 6.12 -9.55 22.29
CA ILE A 95 5.40 -10.59 21.54
C ILE A 95 6.37 -11.47 20.75
N VAL A 96 7.34 -10.88 20.03
CA VAL A 96 8.32 -11.64 19.24
C VAL A 96 9.17 -12.59 20.11
N ARG A 97 9.32 -12.31 21.41
CA ARG A 97 10.07 -13.15 22.35
C ARG A 97 9.21 -14.15 23.12
N ASP A 98 7.88 -14.07 22.96
CA ASP A 98 6.92 -14.88 23.70
C ASP A 98 6.22 -15.83 22.72
N GLU A 99 6.68 -17.08 22.71
CA GLU A 99 6.13 -18.14 21.84
C GLU A 99 4.70 -18.56 22.21
N THR A 100 4.13 -18.03 23.31
CA THR A 100 2.78 -18.38 23.77
C THR A 100 1.70 -17.42 23.29
N THR A 101 2.07 -16.36 22.57
CA THR A 101 1.14 -15.32 22.10
C THR A 101 1.40 -14.96 20.64
N ASP A 102 0.32 -14.84 19.88
CA ASP A 102 0.28 -14.40 18.49
C ASP A 102 -0.43 -13.04 18.35
N ARG A 103 -0.60 -12.32 19.47
CA ARG A 103 -1.36 -11.07 19.52
C ARG A 103 -0.51 -9.87 19.07
N TYR A 104 -0.33 -9.74 17.77
CA TYR A 104 0.33 -8.59 17.16
C TYR A 104 -0.58 -7.37 17.06
N SER A 105 0.01 -6.19 17.20
CA SER A 105 -0.61 -4.93 16.78
C SER A 105 -0.17 -4.62 15.35
N PHE A 106 -1.11 -4.17 14.52
CA PHE A 106 -0.83 -3.88 13.12
C PHE A 106 -1.04 -2.40 12.79
N LYS A 107 -0.29 -1.92 11.81
CA LYS A 107 -0.54 -0.66 11.12
C LYS A 107 -1.04 -0.96 9.72
N ILE A 108 -2.14 -0.31 9.34
CA ILE A 108 -2.72 -0.39 8.00
C ILE A 108 -2.59 0.98 7.34
N LYS A 109 -2.18 0.98 6.07
CA LYS A 109 -2.10 2.15 5.20
C LYS A 109 -2.83 1.87 3.90
N PHE A 110 -3.80 2.71 3.58
CA PHE A 110 -4.60 2.55 2.36
C PHE A 110 -3.92 3.15 1.13
N ASP A 111 -2.83 3.89 1.32
CA ASP A 111 -2.09 4.64 0.29
C ASP A 111 -0.69 4.08 0.01
N GLU A 112 -0.34 2.91 0.55
CA GLU A 112 1.03 2.37 0.47
C GLU A 112 1.40 1.91 -0.95
N TYR A 113 0.46 1.30 -1.68
CA TYR A 113 0.74 0.64 -2.96
C TYR A 113 -0.04 1.20 -4.16
N VAL A 114 -0.96 2.13 -3.93
CA VAL A 114 -1.77 2.75 -4.99
C VAL A 114 -1.70 4.27 -4.86
N GLU A 115 -1.00 4.91 -5.78
CA GLU A 115 -0.97 6.37 -5.89
C GLU A 115 -2.39 6.89 -6.18
N GLY A 116 -2.87 7.84 -5.36
CA GLY A 116 -4.22 8.41 -5.46
C GLY A 116 -5.29 7.71 -4.61
N GLN A 117 -4.93 6.64 -3.88
CA GLN A 117 -5.76 6.07 -2.80
C GLN A 117 -5.52 6.84 -1.49
N THR A 118 -5.63 8.17 -1.55
CA THR A 118 -5.35 9.07 -0.43
C THR A 118 -6.60 9.39 0.38
N LEU A 119 -6.42 9.64 1.69
CA LEU A 119 -7.42 10.21 2.60
C LEU A 119 -7.89 11.61 2.18
#